data_AF-A0A3B9VL70-F1
#
_entry.id   AF-A0A3B9VL70-F1
#
_cell.length_a   1.000
_cell.length_b   1.000
_cell.length_c   1.000
_cell.angle_alpha   90.00
_cell.angle_beta   90.00
_cell.angle_gamma   90.00
#
_symmetry.space_group_name_H-M   'P 1'
#
loop_
_entity.id
_entity.type
_entity.pdbx_description
1 polymer ?
#
loop_
_entity_poly.entity_id
_entity_poly.type
_entity_poly.pdbx_seq_one_letter_code
_entity_poly.pdbx_strand_id
1 'polypeptide(L)'
;GRLVMLPHGEFIEVHEPLTPEKAYLLTQHEQLPALEANQSNEYGVKNPKAIRSKIRSRLSRSQAEQIAKPTANDVKELEGGHH
;
A
#
# COMPACT_ATOMS: atom_id res chain seq x y z
N GLY A 1 -11.41 17.97 -4.86
CA GLY A 1 -12.87 18.04 -4.97
C GLY A 1 -13.29 19.46 -5.32
N ARG A 2 -14.54 19.80 -4.99
CA ARG A 2 -15.11 21.14 -5.09
C ARG A 2 -15.30 21.70 -3.69
N LEU A 3 -14.85 22.94 -3.46
CA LEU A 3 -15.14 23.66 -2.23
C LEU A 3 -16.54 24.28 -2.31
N VAL A 4 -17.39 24.00 -1.32
CA VAL A 4 -18.74 24.55 -1.21
C VAL A 4 -18.87 25.27 0.12
N MET A 5 -19.25 26.54 0.08
CA MET A 5 -19.56 27.32 1.27
C MET A 5 -20.98 27.01 1.73
N LEU A 6 -21.14 26.66 3.01
CA LEU A 6 -22.42 26.43 3.65
C LEU A 6 -23.07 27.77 4.08
N PRO A 7 -24.39 27.80 4.31
CA PRO A 7 -25.10 29.03 4.70
C PRO A 7 -24.58 29.70 5.99
N HIS A 8 -23.92 28.94 6.86
CA HIS A 8 -23.30 29.43 8.10
C HIS A 8 -21.82 29.81 7.96
N GLY A 9 -21.28 29.82 6.74
CA GLY A 9 -19.92 30.30 6.42
C GLY A 9 -18.81 29.25 6.53
N GLU A 10 -19.12 28.00 6.88
CA GLU A 10 -18.15 26.90 6.81
C GLU A 10 -17.97 26.42 5.37
N PHE A 11 -16.81 25.81 5.08
CA PHE A 11 -16.53 25.23 3.77
C PHE A 11 -16.41 23.72 3.88
N ILE A 12 -17.10 23.01 2.98
CA ILE A 12 -16.94 21.57 2.80
C ILE A 12 -16.25 21.28 1.47
N GLU A 13 -15.41 20.26 1.44
CA GLU A 13 -14.88 19.72 0.19
C GLU A 13 -15.71 18.52 -0.25
N VAL A 14 -16.40 18.66 -1.37
CA VAL A 14 -17.18 17.57 -1.98
C VAL A 14 -16.29 16.85 -2.99
N HIS A 15 -16.14 15.53 -2.82
CA HIS A 15 -15.41 14.66 -3.75
C HIS A 15 -16.38 13.69 -4.42
N GLU A 16 -16.16 13.44 -5.71
CA GLU A 16 -16.83 12.35 -6.41
C GLU A 16 -16.06 11.04 -6.16
N PRO A 17 -16.72 9.94 -5.77
CA PRO A 17 -16.06 8.66 -5.60
C PRO A 17 -15.54 8.14 -6.94
N LEU A 18 -14.40 7.45 -6.92
CA LEU A 18 -13.86 6.82 -8.12
C LEU A 18 -14.77 5.67 -8.57
N THR A 19 -14.98 5.53 -9.88
CA THR A 19 -15.63 4.33 -10.42
C THR A 19 -14.75 3.11 -10.16
N PRO A 20 -15.35 1.90 -10.02
CA PRO A 20 -14.59 0.67 -9.76
C PRO A 20 -13.49 0.42 -10.81
N GLU A 21 -13.77 0.70 -12.09
CA GLU A 21 -12.82 0.57 -13.19
C GLU A 21 -11.63 1.52 -13.04
N LYS A 22 -11.88 2.77 -12.64
CA LYS A 22 -10.82 3.76 -12.44
C LYS A 22 -9.97 3.44 -11.22
N ALA A 23 -10.60 2.96 -10.13
CA ALA A 23 -9.87 2.47 -8.97
C ALA A 23 -8.96 1.28 -9.33
N TYR A 24 -9.45 0.33 -10.13
CA TYR A 24 -8.66 -0.78 -10.62
C TYR A 24 -7.48 -0.31 -11.47
N LEU A 25 -7.72 0.54 -12.47
CA LEU A 25 -6.66 1.05 -13.36
C LEU A 25 -5.54 1.76 -12.59
N LEU A 26 -5.87 2.52 -11.55
CA LEU A 26 -4.88 3.23 -10.73
C LEU A 26 -4.09 2.29 -9.81
N THR A 27 -4.71 1.19 -9.36
CA THR A 27 -4.13 0.30 -8.34
C THR A 27 -3.64 -1.03 -8.90
N GLN A 28 -3.84 -1.36 -10.18
CA GLN A 28 -3.52 -2.67 -10.75
C GLN A 28 -2.02 -3.02 -10.76
N HIS A 29 -1.14 -2.03 -10.66
CA HIS A 29 0.32 -2.23 -10.72
C HIS A 29 0.82 -3.22 -9.66
N GLU A 30 1.84 -4.01 -9.99
CA GLU A 30 2.44 -4.95 -9.04
C GLU A 30 3.17 -4.20 -7.92
N GLN A 31 2.89 -4.58 -6.67
CA GLN A 31 3.57 -4.07 -5.49
C GLN A 31 4.56 -5.14 -5.00
N LEU A 32 5.84 -4.93 -5.29
CA LEU A 32 6.89 -5.86 -4.90
C LEU A 32 7.12 -5.78 -3.37
N PRO A 33 7.04 -6.91 -2.65
CA PRO A 33 7.34 -6.91 -1.22
C PRO A 33 8.83 -6.68 -0.98
N ALA A 34 9.16 -6.37 0.27
CA ALA A 34 10.56 -6.27 0.68
C ALA A 34 11.32 -7.59 0.40
N LEU A 35 12.60 -7.46 0.06
CA LEU A 35 13.43 -8.60 -0.26
C LEU A 35 13.61 -9.52 0.96
N GLU A 36 13.41 -10.82 0.75
CA GLU A 36 13.65 -11.85 1.75
C GLU A 36 15.13 -12.20 1.92
N ALA A 37 15.50 -12.62 3.13
CA ALA A 37 16.86 -13.05 3.43
C ALA A 37 17.09 -14.51 3.04
N ASN A 38 18.00 -14.76 2.11
CA ASN A 38 18.33 -16.11 1.66
C ASN A 38 19.45 -16.72 2.51
N GLN A 39 19.10 -17.74 3.31
CA GLN A 39 20.06 -18.47 4.15
C GLN A 39 20.67 -19.68 3.45
N SER A 40 19.90 -20.37 2.61
CA SER A 40 20.32 -21.51 1.80
C SER A 40 19.61 -21.49 0.45
N ASN A 41 20.12 -22.27 -0.51
CA ASN A 41 19.41 -22.54 -1.76
C ASN A 41 18.36 -23.66 -1.60
N GLU A 42 17.63 -23.96 -2.67
CA GLU A 42 16.60 -25.02 -2.73
C GLU A 42 17.15 -26.40 -2.37
N TYR A 43 18.44 -26.64 -2.60
CA TYR A 43 19.14 -27.88 -2.26
C TYR A 43 19.76 -27.89 -0.86
N GLY A 44 19.46 -26.88 -0.01
CA GLY A 44 19.95 -26.78 1.37
C GLY A 44 21.41 -26.31 1.52
N VAL A 45 22.09 -25.97 0.43
CA VAL A 45 23.47 -25.44 0.47
C VAL A 45 23.45 -24.04 1.05
N LYS A 46 24.25 -23.81 2.10
CA LYS A 46 24.35 -22.53 2.79
C LYS A 46 24.81 -21.41 1.85
N ASN A 47 24.19 -20.25 1.95
CA ASN A 47 24.56 -19.08 1.18
C ASN A 47 25.90 -18.51 1.68
N PRO A 48 26.95 -18.47 0.84
CA PRO A 48 28.24 -17.90 1.24
C PRO A 48 28.16 -16.39 1.54
N LYS A 49 27.10 -15.71 1.08
CA LYS A 49 26.84 -14.28 1.30
C LYS A 49 25.66 -14.05 2.27
N ALA A 50 25.36 -15.00 3.16
CA ALA A 50 24.22 -14.92 4.08
C ALA A 50 24.17 -13.61 4.90
N ILE A 51 25.30 -13.12 5.40
CA ILE A 51 25.37 -11.86 6.15
C ILE A 51 24.97 -10.66 5.27
N ARG A 52 25.49 -10.60 4.04
CA ARG A 52 25.13 -9.53 3.09
C ARG A 52 23.66 -9.59 2.70
N SER A 53 23.11 -10.80 2.49
CA SER A 53 21.70 -11.01 2.21
C SER A 53 20.82 -10.54 3.38
N LYS A 54 21.22 -10.85 4.62
CA LYS A 54 20.53 -10.39 5.83
C LYS A 54 20.51 -8.86 5.92
N ILE A 55 21.66 -8.19 5.73
CA ILE A 55 21.73 -6.72 5.75
C ILE A 55 20.85 -6.11 4.65
N ARG A 56 20.94 -6.64 3.42
CA ARG A 56 20.11 -6.19 2.29
C ARG A 56 18.61 -6.33 2.58
N SER A 57 18.17 -7.47 3.14
CA SER A 57 16.76 -7.69 3.50
C SER A 57 16.27 -6.71 4.56
N ARG A 58 17.14 -6.30 5.49
CA ARG A 58 16.78 -5.36 6.56
C ARG A 58 16.63 -3.94 6.02
N LEU A 59 17.57 -3.52 5.16
CA LEU A 59 17.48 -2.23 4.46
C LEU A 59 16.27 -2.19 3.52
N SER A 60 16.01 -3.28 2.80
CA SER A 60 14.83 -3.37 1.93
C SER A 60 13.53 -3.24 2.73
N ARG A 61 13.46 -3.86 3.92
CA ARG A 61 12.30 -3.72 4.80
C ARG A 61 12.17 -2.32 5.41
N SER A 62 13.28 -1.67 5.77
CA SER A 62 13.21 -0.32 6.33
C SER A 62 12.79 0.73 5.30
N GLN A 63 13.16 0.54 4.03
CA GLN A 63 12.78 1.42 2.91
C GLN A 63 11.47 1.00 2.23
N ALA A 64 10.78 -0.02 2.75
CA ALA A 64 9.49 -0.44 2.19
C ALA A 64 8.40 0.55 2.64
N GLU A 65 8.20 1.61 1.85
CA GLU A 65 7.17 2.63 2.08
C GLU A 65 5.83 2.28 1.40
N GLN A 66 5.73 1.12 0.75
CA GLN A 66 4.52 0.69 0.06
C GLN A 66 3.45 0.26 1.07
N ILE A 67 2.33 0.98 1.05
CA ILE A 67 1.11 0.58 1.76
C ILE A 67 0.40 -0.48 0.90
N ALA A 68 -0.07 -1.55 1.56
CA ALA A 68 -0.82 -2.60 0.90
C ALA A 68 -2.08 -2.03 0.23
N LYS A 69 -2.44 -2.58 -0.93
CA LYS A 69 -3.70 -2.20 -1.60
C LYS A 69 -4.88 -2.43 -0.65
N PRO A 70 -5.83 -1.48 -0.57
CA PRO A 70 -7.00 -1.63 0.29
C PRO A 70 -7.81 -2.85 -0.14
N THR A 71 -8.26 -3.62 0.84
CA THR A 71 -9.17 -4.74 0.62
C THR A 71 -10.61 -4.25 0.52
N ALA A 72 -11.50 -5.10 0.00
CA ALA A 72 -12.93 -4.77 -0.07
C ALA A 72 -13.58 -4.54 1.30
N ASN A 73 -13.01 -5.10 2.37
CA ASN A 73 -13.49 -4.86 3.74
C ASN A 73 -13.00 -3.50 4.25
N ASP A 74 -11.74 -3.15 4.00
CA ASP A 74 -11.18 -1.85 4.40
C ASP A 74 -11.98 -0.69 3.79
N VAL A 75 -12.37 -0.82 2.51
CA VAL A 75 -13.21 0.19 1.83
C VAL A 75 -14.59 0.31 2.49
N LYS A 76 -15.23 -0.82 2.83
CA LYS A 76 -16.56 -0.81 3.48
C LYS A 76 -16.52 -0.18 4.88
N GLU A 77 -15.46 -0.43 5.64
CA GLU A 77 -15.30 0.16 6.98
C GLU A 77 -15.10 1.69 6.90
N LEU A 78 -14.36 2.16 5.90
CA LEU A 78 -14.14 3.59 5.66
C LEU A 78 -15.41 4.30 5.16
N GLU A 79 -16.18 3.64 4.30
CA GLU A 79 -17.44 4.17 3.78
C GLU A 79 -18.51 4.29 4.86
N GLY A 80 -18.57 3.36 5.83
CA GLY A 80 -19.61 3.32 6.87
C GLY A 80 -19.42 4.26 8.06
N GLY A 81 -18.25 4.88 8.22
CA GLY A 81 -17.89 5.69 9.40
C GLY A 81 -17.93 7.21 9.22
N HIS A 82 -18.10 7.70 7.99
CA HIS A 82 -18.06 9.14 7.68
C HIS A 82 -19.22 9.54 6.77
N HIS A 83 -20.36 9.82 7.40
CA HIS A 83 -21.45 10.66 6.87
C HIS A 83 -22.31 11.18 8.02
#